data_AF-R0HRY3-F1
#
_entry.id   AF-R0HRY3-F1
#
_cell.length_a   1.000
_cell.length_b   1.000
_cell.length_c   1.000
_cell.angle_alpha   90.00
_cell.angle_beta   90.00
_cell.angle_gamma   90.00
#
_symmetry.space_group_name_H-M   'P 1'
#
loop_
_entity.id
_entity.type
_entity.pdbx_description
1 polymer ?
#
loop_
_entity_poly.entity_id
_entity_poly.type
_entity_poly.pdbx_seq_one_letter_code
_entity_poly.pdbx_strand_id
1 'polypeptide(L)'
;TLWLADLFCIAGWLAIALAKDIIWLDMGRFLVGIGVGLVSYVIPVYVAEITPKHVRGAFTFSNQLLQNFGIAIVYYFGNFVSWRTLAMIGSIPCWIQVIGLFFTPESPRWLAKNGRDKKVEEVLQKLRGPRYDIVHEAREIKISVEASKQRSNISIISLFKKRYAHQLTIGIGLMVMQQLCGSAGIGGYGTTILNLAGFPSRIGMMVLSFIVVPKSFMGLLLVDRWGRRPLLMASAFGLCLSCITLAVAFGVKDDPHLGKITPIFCFIGILSFTMMFAIGMGALPWIIMSEIFPMDIKVLAGSLVTITNWFTGWIANYCFNFMFVWSPT
;
A
#
# COMPACT_ATOMS: atom_id res chain seq x y z
N THR A 1 2.04 14.15 -13.68
CA THR A 1 1.97 13.73 -12.26
C THR A 1 3.03 12.72 -11.89
N LEU A 2 3.21 11.62 -12.64
CA LEU A 2 4.26 10.63 -12.36
C LEU A 2 5.67 11.24 -12.33
N TRP A 3 6.01 12.09 -13.30
CA TRP A 3 7.26 12.88 -13.31
C TRP A 3 7.54 13.65 -12.01
N LEU A 4 6.51 14.30 -11.47
CA LEU A 4 6.63 15.07 -10.24
C LEU A 4 6.82 14.14 -9.03
N ALA A 5 6.11 13.01 -9.02
CA ALA A 5 6.23 12.02 -7.97
C ALA A 5 7.64 11.41 -7.93
N ASP A 6 8.20 11.10 -9.10
CA ASP A 6 9.56 10.56 -9.22
C ASP A 6 10.62 11.58 -8.81
N LEU A 7 10.45 12.86 -9.15
CA LEU A 7 11.33 13.93 -8.68
C LEU A 7 11.35 13.99 -7.15
N PHE A 8 10.19 13.92 -6.50
CA PHE A 8 10.10 13.90 -5.03
C PHE A 8 10.73 12.63 -4.43
N CYS A 9 10.49 11.45 -5.03
CA CYS A 9 11.11 10.20 -4.59
C CYS A 9 12.64 10.22 -4.72
N ILE A 10 13.17 10.65 -5.87
CA ILE A 10 14.61 10.72 -6.12
C ILE A 10 15.27 11.73 -5.18
N ALA A 11 14.71 12.94 -5.07
CA ALA A 11 15.21 13.95 -4.15
C ALA A 11 15.19 13.45 -2.69
N GLY A 12 14.12 12.77 -2.29
CA GLY A 12 13.99 12.19 -0.96
C GLY A 12 15.00 11.09 -0.66
N TRP A 13 15.19 10.13 -1.58
CA TRP A 13 16.18 9.06 -1.42
C TRP A 13 17.61 9.59 -1.42
N LEU A 14 17.94 10.56 -2.27
CA LEU A 14 19.26 11.21 -2.27
C LEU A 14 19.51 12.00 -0.98
N ALA A 15 18.50 12.72 -0.47
CA ALA A 15 18.58 13.42 0.81
C ALA A 15 18.85 12.44 1.97
N ILE A 16 18.21 11.26 1.97
CA ILE A 16 18.46 10.20 2.96
C ILE A 16 19.89 9.66 2.79
N ALA A 17 20.29 9.28 1.57
CA ALA A 17 21.60 8.67 1.33
C ALA A 17 22.77 9.59 1.70
N LEU A 18 22.64 10.89 1.41
CA LEU A 18 23.64 11.93 1.67
C LEU A 18 23.46 12.64 3.01
N ALA A 19 22.52 12.19 3.86
CA ALA A 19 22.19 12.88 5.09
C ALA A 19 23.42 13.04 6.00
N LYS A 20 23.69 14.28 6.43
CA LYS A 20 24.73 14.61 7.41
C LYS A 20 24.14 14.89 8.81
N ASP A 21 22.93 15.45 8.83
CA ASP A 21 22.19 15.80 10.04
C ASP A 21 20.80 15.16 10.05
N ILE A 22 20.15 15.16 11.22
CA ILE A 22 18.79 14.61 11.42
C ILE A 22 17.77 15.29 10.50
N ILE A 23 17.92 16.61 10.28
CA ILE A 23 17.03 17.39 9.41
C ILE A 23 17.03 16.83 7.98
N TRP A 24 18.18 16.38 7.46
CA TRP A 24 18.27 15.79 6.13
C TRP A 24 17.51 14.46 6.03
N LEU A 25 17.53 13.65 7.09
CA LEU A 25 16.75 12.41 7.16
C LEU A 25 15.25 12.68 7.18
N ASP A 26 14.82 13.65 7.99
CA ASP A 26 13.40 14.00 8.13
C ASP A 26 12.85 14.63 6.86
N MET A 27 13.59 15.56 6.25
CA MET A 27 13.24 16.14 4.95
C MET A 27 13.20 15.07 3.86
N GLY A 28 14.18 14.16 3.84
CA GLY A 28 14.21 13.07 2.88
C GLY A 28 12.98 12.16 3.01
N ARG A 29 12.62 11.75 4.23
CA ARG A 29 11.41 10.95 4.50
C ARG A 29 10.13 11.69 4.14
N PHE A 30 10.05 12.99 4.40
CA PHE A 30 8.90 13.81 4.03
C PHE A 30 8.73 13.85 2.50
N LEU A 31 9.81 14.08 1.75
CA LEU A 31 9.78 14.10 0.28
C LEU A 31 9.41 12.74 -0.32
N VAL A 32 10.01 11.64 0.19
CA VAL A 32 9.61 10.28 -0.21
C VAL A 32 8.14 10.03 0.11
N GLY A 33 7.64 10.50 1.25
CA GLY A 33 6.23 10.39 1.62
C GLY A 33 5.28 11.04 0.62
N ILE A 34 5.59 12.26 0.16
CA ILE A 34 4.82 12.95 -0.90
C ILE A 34 4.86 12.13 -2.20
N GLY A 35 6.05 11.67 -2.60
CA GLY A 35 6.23 10.86 -3.79
C GLY A 35 5.43 9.56 -3.75
N VAL A 36 5.56 8.78 -2.68
CA VAL A 36 4.82 7.52 -2.47
C VAL A 36 3.32 7.75 -2.41
N GLY A 37 2.87 8.83 -1.75
CA GLY A 37 1.45 9.21 -1.72
C GLY A 37 0.88 9.43 -3.13
N LEU A 38 1.60 10.19 -3.96
CA LEU A 38 1.21 10.42 -5.36
C LEU A 38 1.25 9.13 -6.19
N VAL A 39 2.34 8.36 -6.07
CA VAL A 39 2.55 7.10 -6.81
C VAL A 39 1.45 6.08 -6.48
N SER A 40 1.09 5.95 -5.20
CA SER A 40 0.11 4.97 -4.71
C SER A 40 -1.28 5.15 -5.33
N TYR A 41 -1.63 6.38 -5.70
CA TYR A 41 -2.89 6.69 -6.37
C TYR A 41 -2.76 6.67 -7.90
N VAL A 42 -1.71 7.29 -8.44
CA VAL A 42 -1.58 7.52 -9.89
C VAL A 42 -1.26 6.24 -10.65
N ILE A 43 -0.43 5.33 -10.11
CA ILE A 43 -0.06 4.10 -10.81
C ILE A 43 -1.29 3.19 -11.02
N PRO A 44 -2.07 2.81 -9.99
CA PRO A 44 -3.23 1.93 -10.20
C PRO A 44 -4.26 2.53 -11.15
N VAL A 45 -4.49 3.84 -11.09
CA VAL A 45 -5.39 4.55 -12.00
C VAL A 45 -4.86 4.49 -13.43
N TYR A 46 -3.59 4.84 -13.65
CA TYR A 46 -2.98 4.81 -14.96
C TYR A 46 -3.05 3.40 -15.57
N VAL A 47 -2.67 2.38 -14.81
CA VAL A 47 -2.75 0.97 -15.22
C VAL A 47 -4.18 0.58 -15.59
N ALA A 48 -5.17 0.96 -14.78
CA ALA A 48 -6.57 0.64 -15.06
C ALA A 48 -7.11 1.33 -16.33
N GLU A 49 -6.59 2.50 -16.68
CA GLU A 49 -7.00 3.28 -17.85
C GLU A 49 -6.36 2.80 -19.16
N ILE A 50 -5.09 2.36 -19.13
CA ILE A 50 -4.41 1.85 -20.33
C ILE A 50 -4.75 0.38 -20.61
N THR A 51 -5.12 -0.40 -19.59
CA THR A 51 -5.29 -1.85 -19.71
C THR A 51 -6.69 -2.22 -20.23
N PRO A 52 -6.80 -3.16 -21.21
CA PRO A 52 -8.09 -3.68 -21.67
C PRO A 52 -8.93 -4.28 -20.54
N LYS A 53 -10.27 -4.21 -20.67
CA LYS A 53 -11.23 -4.68 -19.65
C LYS A 53 -10.98 -6.14 -19.22
N HIS A 54 -10.56 -7.02 -20.12
CA HIS A 54 -10.38 -8.46 -19.86
C HIS A 54 -9.10 -8.83 -19.09
N VAL A 55 -8.03 -8.02 -19.15
CA VAL A 55 -6.75 -8.26 -18.44
C VAL A 55 -6.50 -7.29 -17.28
N ARG A 56 -7.40 -6.33 -17.05
CA ARG A 56 -7.23 -5.27 -16.04
C ARG A 56 -6.94 -5.82 -14.63
N GLY A 57 -7.60 -6.90 -14.24
CA GLY A 57 -7.38 -7.54 -12.94
C GLY A 57 -5.94 -8.02 -12.75
N ALA A 58 -5.38 -8.69 -13.76
CA ALA A 58 -4.01 -9.19 -13.72
C ALA A 58 -2.96 -8.08 -13.57
N PHE A 59 -3.08 -7.00 -14.36
CA PHE A 59 -2.16 -5.86 -14.27
C PHE A 59 -2.30 -5.08 -12.95
N THR A 60 -3.52 -5.00 -12.40
CA THR A 60 -3.75 -4.37 -11.10
C THR A 60 -3.08 -5.19 -9.99
N PHE A 61 -3.15 -6.53 -10.10
CA PHE A 61 -2.46 -7.43 -9.18
C PHE A 61 -0.93 -7.35 -9.31
N SER A 62 -0.38 -7.18 -10.51
CA SER A 62 1.07 -6.99 -10.70
C SER A 62 1.62 -5.84 -9.86
N ASN A 63 0.87 -4.75 -9.69
CA ASN A 63 1.28 -3.64 -8.81
C ASN A 63 1.43 -4.08 -7.34
N GLN A 64 0.47 -4.86 -6.83
CA GLN A 64 0.54 -5.39 -5.46
C GLN A 64 1.70 -6.39 -5.30
N LEU A 65 1.96 -7.20 -6.32
CA LEU A 65 3.08 -8.15 -6.32
C LEU A 65 4.42 -7.42 -6.29
N LEU A 66 4.60 -6.39 -7.12
CA LEU A 66 5.80 -5.56 -7.17
C LEU A 66 6.06 -4.85 -5.83
N GLN A 67 5.01 -4.39 -5.14
CA GLN A 67 5.14 -3.80 -3.81
C GLN A 67 5.67 -4.82 -2.78
N ASN A 68 5.11 -6.05 -2.76
CA ASN A 68 5.61 -7.11 -1.87
C ASN A 68 7.04 -7.54 -2.23
N PHE A 69 7.38 -7.56 -3.52
CA PHE A 69 8.75 -7.83 -3.97
C PHE A 69 9.73 -6.76 -3.48
N GLY A 70 9.35 -5.48 -3.54
CA GLY A 70 10.14 -4.38 -2.99
C GLY A 70 10.38 -4.52 -1.49
N ILE A 71 9.35 -4.87 -0.71
CA ILE A 71 9.48 -5.14 0.73
C ILE A 71 10.43 -6.33 0.97
N ALA A 72 10.31 -7.40 0.20
CA ALA A 72 11.18 -8.57 0.31
C ALA A 72 12.66 -8.23 0.06
N ILE A 73 12.96 -7.43 -0.97
CA ILE A 73 14.32 -6.93 -1.24
C ILE A 73 14.85 -6.16 -0.04
N VAL A 74 14.07 -5.23 0.51
CA VAL A 74 14.48 -4.42 1.66
C VAL A 74 14.73 -5.28 2.90
N TYR A 75 13.85 -6.24 3.19
CA TYR A 75 14.02 -7.17 4.32
C TYR A 75 15.23 -8.07 4.16
N TYR A 76 15.58 -8.48 2.93
CA TYR A 76 16.74 -9.30 2.67
C TYR A 76 18.05 -8.50 2.73
N PHE A 77 18.19 -7.47 1.89
CA PHE A 77 19.41 -6.66 1.78
C PHE A 77 19.68 -5.81 3.02
N GLY A 78 18.64 -5.41 3.75
CA GLY A 78 18.78 -4.67 5.01
C GLY A 78 19.58 -5.42 6.08
N ASN A 79 19.78 -6.74 5.94
CA ASN A 79 20.61 -7.53 6.85
C ASN A 79 22.12 -7.45 6.56
N PHE A 80 22.49 -7.13 5.32
CA PHE A 80 23.87 -7.23 4.82
C PHE A 80 24.47 -5.87 4.50
N VAL A 81 23.61 -4.87 4.29
CA VAL A 81 23.97 -3.59 3.69
C VAL A 81 23.65 -2.45 4.65
N SER A 82 24.51 -1.42 4.68
CA SER A 82 24.26 -0.21 5.47
C SER A 82 23.00 0.52 4.98
N TRP A 83 22.32 1.22 5.91
CA TRP A 83 21.09 1.98 5.61
C TRP A 83 21.27 3.02 4.50
N ARG A 84 22.48 3.59 4.35
CA ARG A 84 22.80 4.53 3.25
C ARG A 84 22.79 3.84 1.88
N THR A 85 23.44 2.69 1.78
CA THR A 85 23.46 1.91 0.54
C THR A 85 22.08 1.33 0.25
N LEU A 86 21.30 0.97 1.27
CA LEU A 86 19.90 0.58 1.11
C LEU A 86 19.04 1.72 0.55
N ALA A 87 19.27 2.96 0.98
CA ALA A 87 18.63 4.15 0.41
C ALA A 87 19.02 4.37 -1.07
N MET A 88 20.28 4.13 -1.41
CA MET A 88 20.74 4.17 -2.82
C MET A 88 20.05 3.09 -3.67
N ILE A 89 19.93 1.86 -3.17
CA ILE A 89 19.18 0.79 -3.82
C ILE A 89 17.70 1.20 -4.02
N GLY A 90 17.10 1.83 -3.01
CA GLY A 90 15.73 2.36 -3.08
C GLY A 90 15.51 3.43 -4.16
N SER A 91 16.56 4.15 -4.56
CA SER A 91 16.50 5.14 -5.64
C SER A 91 16.51 4.54 -7.05
N ILE A 92 17.04 3.31 -7.22
CA ILE A 92 17.22 2.68 -8.53
C ILE A 92 15.89 2.51 -9.28
N PRO A 93 14.81 1.97 -8.68
CA PRO A 93 13.52 1.86 -9.36
C PRO A 93 12.95 3.20 -9.81
N CYS A 94 13.19 4.30 -9.07
CA CYS A 94 12.73 5.63 -9.46
C CYS A 94 13.44 6.12 -10.74
N TRP A 95 14.75 5.88 -10.86
CA TRP A 95 15.49 6.20 -12.07
C TRP A 95 15.03 5.37 -13.28
N ILE A 96 14.79 4.07 -13.08
CA ILE A 96 14.24 3.20 -14.12
C ILE A 96 12.87 3.71 -14.56
N GLN A 97 12.02 4.13 -13.61
CA GLN A 97 10.70 4.68 -13.93
C GLN A 97 10.80 5.98 -14.73
N VAL A 98 11.70 6.90 -14.37
CA VAL A 98 11.96 8.14 -15.12
C VAL A 98 12.31 7.86 -16.57
N ILE A 99 13.21 6.90 -16.82
CA ILE A 99 13.58 6.49 -18.18
C ILE A 99 12.36 5.87 -18.89
N GLY A 100 11.61 5.01 -18.19
CA GLY A 100 10.39 4.39 -18.70
C GLY A 100 9.30 5.39 -19.08
N LEU A 101 9.19 6.50 -18.35
CA LEU A 101 8.20 7.54 -18.61
C LEU A 101 8.39 8.27 -19.94
N PHE A 102 9.59 8.27 -20.52
CA PHE A 102 9.79 8.80 -21.88
C PHE A 102 9.15 7.94 -22.96
N PHE A 103 8.97 6.64 -22.70
CA PHE A 103 8.43 5.69 -23.67
C PHE A 103 6.94 5.41 -23.48
N THR A 104 6.39 5.67 -22.28
CA THR A 104 4.99 5.40 -21.96
C THR A 104 4.06 6.50 -22.49
N PRO A 105 2.95 6.13 -23.15
CA PRO A 105 2.00 7.12 -23.64
C PRO A 105 1.14 7.71 -22.50
N GLU A 106 0.61 8.91 -22.71
CA GLU A 106 -0.33 9.54 -21.78
C GLU A 106 -1.67 8.74 -21.70
N SER A 107 -2.41 8.86 -20.59
CA SER A 107 -3.70 8.16 -20.45
C SER A 107 -4.73 8.66 -21.49
N PRO A 108 -5.40 7.75 -22.23
CA PRO A 108 -6.49 8.12 -23.15
C PRO A 108 -7.63 8.91 -22.49
N ARG A 109 -7.97 8.59 -21.24
CA ARG A 109 -9.04 9.28 -20.51
C ARG A 109 -8.64 10.70 -20.12
N TRP A 110 -7.39 10.88 -19.73
CA TRP A 110 -6.86 12.21 -19.42
C TRP A 110 -6.79 13.10 -20.67
N LEU A 111 -6.36 12.53 -21.80
CA LEU A 111 -6.36 13.21 -23.10
C LEU A 111 -7.78 13.64 -23.53
N ALA A 112 -8.77 12.75 -23.38
CA ALA A 112 -10.17 13.05 -23.66
C ALA A 112 -10.72 14.15 -22.73
N LYS A 113 -10.35 14.14 -21.44
CA LYS A 113 -10.74 15.18 -20.49
C LYS A 113 -10.24 16.57 -20.90
N ASN A 114 -9.04 16.63 -21.46
CA ASN A 114 -8.41 17.87 -21.96
C ASN A 114 -8.83 18.25 -23.39
N GLY A 115 -9.79 17.54 -23.99
CA GLY A 115 -10.30 17.83 -25.34
C GLY A 115 -9.32 17.50 -26.48
N ARG A 116 -8.32 16.64 -26.23
CA ARG A 116 -7.29 16.27 -27.22
C ARG A 116 -7.68 15.01 -28.00
N ASP A 117 -8.82 15.06 -28.68
CA ASP A 117 -9.46 13.89 -29.29
C ASP A 117 -8.59 13.13 -30.30
N LYS A 118 -7.85 13.83 -31.17
CA LYS A 118 -6.95 13.18 -32.14
C LYS A 118 -5.87 12.33 -31.47
N LYS A 119 -5.30 12.84 -30.36
CA LYS A 119 -4.28 12.12 -29.57
C LYS A 119 -4.85 10.92 -28.83
N VAL A 120 -6.15 10.96 -28.46
CA VAL A 120 -6.83 9.81 -27.83
C VAL A 120 -6.81 8.62 -28.79
N GLU A 121 -7.16 8.86 -30.05
CA GLU A 121 -7.18 7.81 -31.08
C GLU A 121 -5.78 7.28 -31.38
N GLU A 122 -4.78 8.15 -31.57
CA GLU A 122 -3.38 7.77 -31.77
C GLU A 122 -2.84 6.89 -30.64
N VAL A 123 -3.08 7.29 -29.39
CA VAL A 123 -2.61 6.53 -28.22
C VAL A 123 -3.35 5.21 -28.06
N LEU A 124 -4.68 5.20 -28.26
CA LEU A 124 -5.45 3.95 -28.21
C LEU A 124 -4.99 2.97 -29.29
N GLN A 125 -4.72 3.45 -30.50
CA GLN A 125 -4.20 2.60 -31.58
C GLN A 125 -2.82 2.02 -31.22
N LYS A 126 -1.93 2.84 -30.63
CA LYS A 126 -0.62 2.39 -30.16
C LYS A 126 -0.72 1.36 -29.01
N LEU A 127 -1.69 1.52 -28.11
CA LEU A 127 -1.90 0.62 -26.96
C LEU A 127 -2.60 -0.70 -27.34
N ARG A 128 -3.55 -0.68 -28.29
CA ARG A 128 -4.33 -1.86 -28.69
C ARG A 128 -3.73 -2.60 -29.89
N GLY A 129 -2.87 -1.93 -30.65
CA GLY A 129 -2.23 -2.44 -31.86
C GLY A 129 -2.93 -2.00 -33.14
N PRO A 130 -2.29 -2.14 -34.31
CA PRO A 130 -2.72 -1.49 -35.56
C PRO A 130 -4.05 -1.99 -36.15
N ARG A 131 -4.50 -3.18 -35.75
CA ARG A 131 -5.67 -3.86 -36.32
C ARG A 131 -6.91 -3.82 -35.43
N TYR A 132 -6.82 -3.20 -34.26
CA TYR A 132 -7.94 -3.13 -33.32
C TYR A 132 -8.84 -1.95 -33.65
N ASP A 133 -10.15 -2.17 -33.69
CA ASP A 133 -11.13 -1.10 -33.85
C ASP A 133 -11.27 -0.32 -32.53
N ILE A 134 -10.63 0.85 -32.49
CA ILE A 134 -10.62 1.74 -31.33
C ILE A 134 -11.85 2.67 -31.28
N VAL A 135 -12.66 2.75 -32.34
CA VAL A 135 -13.73 3.76 -32.46
C VAL A 135 -14.76 3.61 -31.35
N HIS A 136 -15.15 2.37 -31.05
CA HIS A 136 -16.10 2.10 -29.98
C HIS A 136 -15.51 2.43 -28.60
N GLU A 137 -14.25 2.05 -28.33
CA GLU A 137 -13.60 2.31 -27.03
C GLU A 137 -13.36 3.82 -26.82
N ALA A 138 -12.92 4.54 -27.86
CA ALA A 138 -12.73 5.99 -27.82
C ALA A 138 -14.06 6.71 -27.54
N ARG A 139 -15.16 6.28 -28.19
CA ARG A 139 -16.49 6.85 -27.97
C ARG A 139 -16.99 6.60 -26.54
N GLU A 140 -16.85 5.39 -26.02
CA GLU A 140 -17.19 5.08 -24.61
C GLU A 140 -16.42 5.97 -23.64
N ILE A 141 -15.12 6.19 -23.88
CA ILE A 141 -14.29 7.05 -23.04
C ILE A 141 -14.80 8.49 -23.08
N LYS A 142 -15.07 9.06 -24.26
CA LYS A 142 -15.58 10.43 -24.40
C LYS A 142 -16.91 10.63 -23.65
N ILE A 143 -17.87 9.72 -23.84
CA ILE A 143 -19.17 9.75 -23.14
C ILE A 143 -18.96 9.70 -21.62
N SER A 144 -18.08 8.82 -21.13
CA SER A 144 -17.81 8.70 -19.69
C SER A 144 -17.19 9.97 -19.09
N VAL A 145 -16.35 10.67 -19.86
CA VAL A 145 -15.69 11.91 -19.45
C VAL A 145 -16.69 13.07 -19.43
N GLU A 146 -17.57 13.17 -20.42
CA GLU A 146 -18.64 14.18 -20.47
C GLU A 146 -19.63 14.01 -19.31
N ALA A 147 -20.07 12.77 -19.06
CA ALA A 147 -20.91 12.46 -17.90
C ALA A 147 -20.23 12.82 -16.57
N SER A 148 -18.91 12.63 -16.47
CA SER A 148 -18.13 13.00 -15.29
C SER A 148 -17.98 14.53 -15.14
N LYS A 149 -17.83 15.28 -16.24
CA LYS A 149 -17.78 16.75 -16.22
C LYS A 149 -19.11 17.35 -15.73
N GLN A 150 -20.24 16.81 -16.18
CA GLN A 150 -21.57 17.23 -15.73
C GLN A 150 -21.80 16.97 -14.22
N ARG A 151 -21.15 15.96 -13.65
CA ARG A 151 -21.23 15.61 -12.21
C ARG A 151 -20.19 16.30 -11.31
N SER A 152 -19.33 17.17 -11.85
CA SER A 152 -18.16 17.72 -11.13
C SER A 152 -18.45 18.70 -9.98
N ASN A 153 -19.71 19.13 -9.79
CA ASN A 153 -20.10 20.09 -8.74
C ASN A 153 -20.55 19.46 -7.41
N ILE A 154 -20.10 18.25 -7.08
CA ILE A 154 -20.44 17.61 -5.81
C ILE A 154 -19.55 18.18 -4.70
N SER A 155 -20.14 19.02 -3.83
CA SER A 155 -19.46 19.55 -2.65
C SER A 155 -19.10 18.45 -1.64
N ILE A 156 -17.95 18.56 -0.97
CA ILE A 156 -17.49 17.65 0.10
C ILE A 156 -18.55 17.47 1.20
N ILE A 157 -19.33 18.52 1.49
CA ILE A 157 -20.39 18.50 2.50
C ILE A 157 -21.49 17.47 2.15
N SER A 158 -21.68 17.18 0.86
CA SER A 158 -22.66 16.19 0.41
C SER A 158 -22.32 14.75 0.82
N LEU A 159 -21.06 14.47 1.17
CA LEU A 159 -20.60 13.15 1.67
C LEU A 159 -21.21 12.81 3.03
N PHE A 160 -21.49 13.82 3.85
CA PHE A 160 -22.02 13.65 5.20
C PHE A 160 -23.55 13.54 5.25
N LYS A 161 -24.21 13.42 4.09
CA LYS A 161 -25.65 13.15 4.03
C LYS A 161 -25.95 11.77 4.57
N LYS A 162 -27.08 11.63 5.30
CA LYS A 162 -27.53 10.37 5.92
C LYS A 162 -27.60 9.18 4.94
N ARG A 163 -27.83 9.45 3.65
CA ARG A 163 -27.81 8.46 2.56
C ARG A 163 -26.46 7.75 2.39
N TYR A 164 -25.35 8.46 2.60
CA TYR A 164 -23.99 7.93 2.40
C TYR A 164 -23.29 7.60 3.72
N ALA A 165 -23.85 8.04 4.85
CA ALA A 165 -23.24 7.86 6.18
C ALA A 165 -22.89 6.39 6.48
N HIS A 166 -23.78 5.44 6.19
CA HIS A 166 -23.51 4.01 6.45
C HIS A 166 -22.29 3.49 5.65
N GLN A 167 -22.21 3.84 4.37
CA GLN A 167 -21.12 3.46 3.48
C GLN A 167 -19.80 4.10 3.91
N LEU A 168 -19.85 5.37 4.30
CA LEU A 168 -18.70 6.13 4.77
C LEU A 168 -18.18 5.59 6.09
N THR A 169 -19.06 5.24 7.03
CA THR A 169 -18.68 4.63 8.31
C THR A 169 -17.98 3.29 8.11
N ILE A 170 -18.46 2.44 7.18
CA ILE A 170 -17.78 1.17 6.87
C ILE A 170 -16.41 1.44 6.24
N GLY A 171 -16.32 2.33 5.24
CA GLY A 171 -15.06 2.63 4.56
C GLY A 171 -14.00 3.23 5.49
N ILE A 172 -14.38 4.23 6.28
CA ILE A 172 -13.50 4.87 7.27
C ILE A 172 -13.14 3.88 8.39
N GLY A 173 -14.13 3.19 8.95
CA GLY A 173 -13.93 2.24 10.05
C GLY A 173 -12.97 1.11 9.67
N LEU A 174 -13.11 0.55 8.47
CA LEU A 174 -12.20 -0.50 7.99
C LEU A 174 -10.76 0.00 7.82
N MET A 175 -10.54 1.22 7.31
CA MET A 175 -9.18 1.77 7.18
C MET A 175 -8.55 2.11 8.53
N VAL A 176 -9.33 2.63 9.47
CA VAL A 176 -8.88 2.86 10.83
C VAL A 176 -8.49 1.53 11.48
N MET A 177 -9.34 0.50 11.38
CA MET A 177 -9.04 -0.84 11.90
C MET A 177 -7.81 -1.47 11.23
N GLN A 178 -7.61 -1.29 9.93
CA GLN A 178 -6.43 -1.79 9.20
C GLN A 178 -5.12 -1.22 9.76
N GLN A 179 -5.12 0.04 10.19
CA GLN A 179 -3.90 0.70 10.70
C GLN A 179 -3.73 0.47 12.20
N LEU A 180 -4.83 0.53 12.97
CA LEU A 180 -4.81 0.30 14.42
C LEU A 180 -4.54 -1.16 14.79
N CYS A 181 -4.65 -2.12 13.86
CA CYS A 181 -4.23 -3.50 14.13
C CYS A 181 -2.72 -3.65 14.32
N GLY A 182 -1.92 -2.60 14.13
CA GLY A 182 -0.47 -2.61 14.36
C GLY A 182 0.37 -2.99 13.15
N SER A 183 -0.20 -2.98 11.95
CA SER A 183 0.51 -3.32 10.71
C SER A 183 1.71 -2.39 10.46
N ALA A 184 1.53 -1.08 10.66
CA ALA A 184 2.61 -0.09 10.57
C ALA A 184 3.71 -0.33 11.64
N GLY A 185 3.31 -0.66 12.87
CA GLY A 185 4.23 -0.92 13.99
C GLY A 185 5.08 -2.17 13.78
N ILE A 186 4.45 -3.30 13.46
CA ILE A 186 5.18 -4.57 13.20
C ILE A 186 6.04 -4.46 11.94
N GLY A 187 5.57 -3.76 10.90
CA GLY A 187 6.36 -3.53 9.68
C GLY A 187 7.58 -2.63 9.91
N GLY A 188 7.42 -1.55 10.69
CA GLY A 188 8.49 -0.58 10.95
C GLY A 188 9.49 -1.02 12.03
N TYR A 189 9.00 -1.69 13.08
CA TYR A 189 9.79 -2.08 14.25
C TYR A 189 10.06 -3.58 14.35
N GLY A 190 9.77 -4.37 13.31
CA GLY A 190 9.92 -5.82 13.34
C GLY A 190 11.31 -6.30 13.75
N THR A 191 12.38 -5.63 13.29
CA THR A 191 13.76 -5.92 13.74
C THR A 191 13.94 -5.67 15.23
N THR A 192 13.45 -4.54 15.73
CA THR A 192 13.53 -4.14 17.14
C THR A 192 12.76 -5.12 18.03
N ILE A 193 11.53 -5.51 17.64
CA ILE A 193 10.71 -6.46 18.38
C ILE A 193 11.44 -7.82 18.50
N LEU A 194 11.99 -8.33 17.39
CA LEU A 194 12.74 -9.60 17.41
C LEU A 194 13.98 -9.52 18.31
N ASN A 195 14.74 -8.43 18.23
CA ASN A 195 15.92 -8.23 19.07
C ASN A 195 15.55 -8.15 20.57
N LEU A 196 14.46 -7.44 20.92
CA LEU A 196 13.99 -7.34 22.31
C LEU A 196 13.51 -8.68 22.87
N ALA A 197 12.99 -9.55 22.01
CA ALA A 197 12.62 -10.92 22.39
C ALA A 197 13.82 -11.87 22.47
N GLY A 198 15.03 -11.43 22.12
CA GLY A 198 16.23 -12.27 22.06
C GLY A 198 16.30 -13.18 20.83
N PHE A 199 15.43 -12.97 19.82
CA PHE A 199 15.48 -13.72 18.57
C PHE A 199 16.46 -13.05 17.59
N PRO A 200 17.31 -13.81 16.87
CA PRO A 200 18.19 -13.24 15.85
C PRO A 200 17.39 -12.53 14.73
N SER A 201 17.32 -11.19 14.79
CA SER A 201 16.56 -10.38 13.81
C SER A 201 16.98 -10.64 12.37
N ARG A 202 18.26 -10.95 12.14
CA ARG A 202 18.78 -11.33 10.83
C ARG A 202 18.05 -12.53 10.22
N ILE A 203 17.89 -13.60 11.00
CA ILE A 203 17.19 -14.81 10.55
C ILE A 203 15.71 -14.49 10.37
N GLY A 204 15.11 -13.77 11.32
CA GLY A 204 13.69 -13.46 11.29
C GLY A 204 13.27 -12.62 10.07
N MET A 205 14.01 -11.54 9.78
CA MET A 205 13.75 -10.70 8.61
C MET A 205 14.04 -11.44 7.30
N MET A 206 15.06 -12.30 7.27
CA MET A 206 15.34 -13.13 6.10
C MET A 206 14.20 -14.10 5.82
N VAL A 207 13.65 -14.80 6.83
CA VAL A 207 12.48 -15.68 6.65
C VAL A 207 11.26 -14.89 6.20
N LEU A 208 11.01 -13.72 6.80
CA LEU A 208 9.91 -12.85 6.38
C LEU A 208 10.06 -12.41 4.91
N SER A 209 11.27 -12.13 4.43
CA SER A 209 11.52 -11.75 3.03
C SER A 209 11.05 -12.83 2.04
N PHE A 210 11.29 -14.10 2.34
CA PHE A 210 10.85 -15.23 1.50
C PHE A 210 9.35 -15.46 1.56
N ILE A 211 8.69 -15.09 2.66
CA ILE A 211 7.25 -15.31 2.88
C ILE A 211 6.39 -14.17 2.33
N VAL A 212 6.93 -12.94 2.28
CA VAL A 212 6.19 -11.73 1.88
C VAL A 212 5.62 -11.80 0.46
N VAL A 213 6.31 -12.47 -0.46
CA VAL A 213 5.84 -12.66 -1.84
C VAL A 213 4.79 -13.78 -1.93
N PRO A 214 5.05 -15.04 -1.49
CA PRO A 214 4.04 -16.11 -1.48
C PRO A 214 2.73 -15.74 -0.78
N LYS A 215 2.78 -15.04 0.36
CA LYS A 215 1.56 -14.65 1.09
C LYS A 215 0.64 -13.75 0.25
N SER A 216 1.21 -12.94 -0.65
CA SER A 216 0.43 -12.05 -1.50
C SER A 216 -0.38 -12.81 -2.55
N PHE A 217 0.14 -13.92 -3.07
CA PHE A 217 -0.60 -14.83 -3.94
C PHE A 217 -1.71 -15.56 -3.19
N MET A 218 -1.44 -16.00 -1.96
CA MET A 218 -2.44 -16.68 -1.13
C MET A 218 -3.66 -15.78 -0.86
N GLY A 219 -3.44 -14.52 -0.53
CA GLY A 219 -4.53 -13.55 -0.32
C GLY A 219 -5.44 -13.46 -1.54
N LEU A 220 -4.87 -13.32 -2.75
CA LEU A 220 -5.66 -13.25 -3.99
C LEU A 220 -6.51 -14.50 -4.22
N LEU A 221 -5.89 -15.68 -4.16
CA LEU A 221 -6.57 -16.95 -4.44
C LEU A 221 -7.73 -17.23 -3.46
N LEU A 222 -7.57 -16.80 -2.21
CA LEU A 222 -8.59 -16.98 -1.17
C LEU A 222 -9.76 -16.02 -1.32
N VAL A 223 -9.51 -14.77 -1.76
CA VAL A 223 -10.57 -13.78 -1.98
C VAL A 223 -11.59 -14.26 -3.00
N ASP A 224 -11.13 -14.86 -4.10
CA ASP A 224 -12.00 -15.35 -5.17
C ASP A 224 -12.81 -16.59 -4.74
N ARG A 225 -12.27 -17.42 -3.83
CA ARG A 225 -12.93 -18.66 -3.38
C ARG A 225 -13.90 -18.46 -2.22
N TRP A 226 -13.52 -17.68 -1.20
CA TRP A 226 -14.26 -17.61 0.07
C TRP A 226 -15.05 -16.30 0.24
N GLY A 227 -14.86 -15.36 -0.68
CA GLY A 227 -15.46 -14.04 -0.61
C GLY A 227 -14.82 -13.16 0.47
N ARG A 228 -15.24 -11.89 0.49
CA ARG A 228 -14.54 -10.83 1.26
C ARG A 228 -14.85 -10.86 2.76
N ARG A 229 -16.12 -10.99 3.14
CA ARG A 229 -16.55 -10.86 4.54
C ARG A 229 -16.01 -11.97 5.45
N PRO A 230 -16.11 -13.27 5.11
CA PRO A 230 -15.56 -14.34 5.94
C PRO A 230 -14.05 -14.23 6.08
N LEU A 231 -13.36 -13.86 4.99
CA LEU A 231 -11.91 -13.73 4.97
C LEU A 231 -11.41 -12.55 5.84
N LEU A 232 -12.16 -11.44 5.85
CA LEU A 232 -11.87 -10.31 6.73
C LEU A 232 -12.05 -10.68 8.21
N MET A 233 -13.11 -11.43 8.55
CA MET A 233 -13.34 -11.92 9.91
C MET A 233 -12.27 -12.92 10.36
N ALA A 234 -11.91 -13.87 9.50
CA ALA A 234 -10.85 -14.85 9.77
C ALA A 234 -9.49 -14.17 9.96
N SER A 235 -9.18 -13.18 9.11
CA SER A 235 -7.98 -12.35 9.25
C SER A 235 -7.95 -11.58 10.57
N ALA A 236 -9.04 -10.91 10.94
CA ALA A 236 -9.13 -10.19 12.21
C ALA A 236 -8.95 -11.11 13.43
N PHE A 237 -9.56 -12.31 13.41
CA PHE A 237 -9.37 -13.31 14.44
C PHE A 237 -7.91 -13.79 14.53
N GLY A 238 -7.29 -14.09 13.38
CA GLY A 238 -5.89 -14.51 13.31
C GLY A 238 -4.91 -13.43 13.78
N LEU A 239 -5.21 -12.15 13.49
CA LEU A 239 -4.43 -11.02 14.00
C LEU A 239 -4.55 -10.89 15.51
N CYS A 240 -5.76 -11.01 16.06
CA CYS A 240 -5.99 -10.99 17.50
C CYS A 240 -5.19 -12.11 18.20
N LEU A 241 -5.26 -13.34 17.69
CA LEU A 241 -4.51 -14.46 18.23
C LEU A 241 -3.00 -14.23 18.18
N SER A 242 -2.50 -13.65 17.07
CA SER A 242 -1.08 -13.33 16.90
C SER A 242 -0.61 -12.25 17.89
N CYS A 243 -1.43 -11.22 18.14
CA CYS A 243 -1.15 -10.21 19.15
C CYS A 243 -1.17 -10.79 20.56
N ILE A 244 -2.09 -11.72 20.87
CA ILE A 244 -2.10 -12.44 22.15
C ILE A 244 -0.84 -13.28 22.30
N THR A 245 -0.40 -13.99 21.25
CA THR A 245 0.86 -14.74 21.27
C THR A 245 2.06 -13.83 21.56
N LEU A 246 2.11 -12.65 20.94
CA LEU A 246 3.16 -11.65 21.22
C LEU A 246 3.08 -11.14 22.65
N ALA A 247 1.89 -10.80 23.14
CA ALA A 247 1.69 -10.33 24.51
C ALA A 247 2.12 -11.39 25.54
N VAL A 248 1.78 -12.66 25.33
CA VAL A 248 2.22 -13.76 26.18
C VAL A 248 3.73 -13.94 26.11
N ALA A 249 4.33 -13.89 24.92
CA ALA A 249 5.77 -14.04 24.75
C ALA A 249 6.56 -13.01 25.56
N PHE A 250 6.15 -11.73 25.52
CA PHE A 250 6.78 -10.67 26.30
C PHE A 250 6.37 -10.71 27.79
N GLY A 251 5.16 -11.15 28.13
CA GLY A 251 4.70 -11.26 29.51
C GLY A 251 5.42 -12.34 30.33
N VAL A 252 5.95 -13.38 29.68
CA VAL A 252 6.73 -14.44 30.35
C VAL A 252 8.25 -14.26 30.20
N LYS A 253 8.69 -13.14 29.60
CA LYS A 253 10.11 -12.88 29.30
C LYS A 253 11.00 -12.90 30.55
N ASP A 254 10.50 -12.38 31.67
CA ASP A 254 11.25 -12.25 32.93
C ASP A 254 11.24 -13.55 33.77
N ASP A 255 10.48 -14.57 33.36
CA ASP A 255 10.44 -15.86 34.04
C ASP A 255 11.68 -16.72 33.68
N PRO A 256 12.45 -17.23 34.65
CA PRO A 256 13.67 -18.00 34.40
C PRO A 256 13.47 -19.29 33.60
N HIS A 257 12.29 -19.91 33.69
CA HIS A 257 11.99 -21.17 33.01
C HIS A 257 11.28 -20.93 31.67
N LEU A 258 10.35 -19.98 31.63
CA LEU A 258 9.52 -19.71 30.44
C LEU A 258 10.16 -18.69 29.48
N GLY A 259 11.09 -17.84 29.93
CA GLY A 259 11.76 -16.83 29.10
C GLY A 259 12.56 -17.42 27.92
N LYS A 260 12.96 -18.70 28.00
CA LYS A 260 13.61 -19.41 26.87
C LYS A 260 12.68 -19.61 25.66
N ILE A 261 11.37 -19.55 25.88
CA ILE A 261 10.33 -19.78 24.86
C ILE A 261 9.97 -18.45 24.15
N THR A 262 10.20 -17.30 24.80
CA THR A 262 9.91 -15.95 24.30
C THR A 262 10.40 -15.68 22.87
N PRO A 263 11.66 -15.99 22.49
CA PRO A 263 12.14 -15.73 21.12
C PRO A 263 11.32 -16.46 20.05
N ILE A 264 10.97 -17.73 20.31
CA ILE A 264 10.25 -18.59 19.36
C ILE A 264 8.81 -18.13 19.23
N PHE A 265 8.14 -17.87 20.35
CA PHE A 265 6.75 -17.41 20.34
C PHE A 265 6.61 -16.01 19.73
N CYS A 266 7.58 -15.12 19.97
CA CYS A 266 7.61 -13.82 19.33
C CYS A 266 7.76 -13.96 17.80
N PHE A 267 8.68 -14.80 17.33
CA PHE A 267 8.86 -15.02 15.90
C PHE A 267 7.60 -15.63 15.25
N ILE A 268 7.00 -16.64 15.88
CA ILE A 268 5.74 -17.24 15.42
C ILE A 268 4.63 -16.18 15.38
N GLY A 269 4.51 -15.34 16.41
CA GLY A 269 3.51 -14.27 16.48
C GLY A 269 3.66 -13.22 15.38
N ILE A 270 4.88 -12.76 15.07
CA ILE A 270 5.13 -11.83 13.96
C ILE A 270 4.82 -12.51 12.61
N LEU A 271 5.20 -13.77 12.47
CA LEU A 271 4.98 -14.53 11.24
C LEU A 271 3.49 -14.75 10.99
N SER A 272 2.75 -15.23 12.00
CA SER A 272 1.31 -15.44 11.91
C SER A 272 0.58 -14.12 11.69
N PHE A 273 0.99 -13.04 12.36
CA PHE A 273 0.44 -11.71 12.12
C PHE A 273 0.60 -11.29 10.65
N THR A 274 1.82 -11.41 10.11
CA THR A 274 2.12 -11.00 8.73
C THR A 274 1.32 -11.80 7.70
N MET A 275 1.13 -13.10 7.94
CA MET A 275 0.34 -13.98 7.10
C MET A 275 -1.16 -13.65 7.17
N MET A 276 -1.71 -13.54 8.38
CA MET A 276 -3.13 -13.26 8.60
C MET A 276 -3.50 -11.86 8.10
N PHE A 277 -2.61 -10.88 8.22
CA PHE A 277 -2.80 -9.55 7.67
C PHE A 277 -2.95 -9.59 6.15
N ALA A 278 -2.07 -10.30 5.45
CA ALA A 278 -2.10 -10.38 3.99
C ALA A 278 -3.35 -11.08 3.44
N ILE A 279 -3.88 -12.07 4.16
CA ILE A 279 -5.06 -12.82 3.75
C ILE A 279 -6.33 -11.95 3.71
N GLY A 280 -6.47 -11.00 4.65
CA GLY A 280 -7.68 -10.18 4.73
C GLY A 280 -7.41 -8.70 4.87
N MET A 281 -6.99 -8.27 6.06
CA MET A 281 -6.89 -6.85 6.44
C MET A 281 -5.97 -6.01 5.56
N GLY A 282 -5.05 -6.61 4.79
CA GLY A 282 -4.17 -5.89 3.85
C GLY A 282 -4.92 -5.36 2.61
N ALA A 283 -5.43 -6.25 1.76
CA ALA A 283 -6.01 -5.87 0.47
C ALA A 283 -7.53 -5.63 0.53
N LEU A 284 -8.26 -6.36 1.39
CA LEU A 284 -9.72 -6.34 1.38
C LEU A 284 -10.34 -4.98 1.70
N PRO A 285 -9.83 -4.17 2.66
CA PRO A 285 -10.40 -2.86 2.93
C PRO A 285 -10.42 -1.95 1.69
N TRP A 286 -9.37 -2.02 0.85
CA TRP A 286 -9.28 -1.26 -0.39
C TRP A 286 -10.28 -1.74 -1.44
N ILE A 287 -10.45 -3.06 -1.57
CA ILE A 287 -11.43 -3.65 -2.49
C ILE A 287 -12.85 -3.27 -2.07
N ILE A 288 -13.19 -3.48 -0.80
CA ILE A 288 -14.52 -3.19 -0.24
C ILE A 288 -14.85 -1.70 -0.38
N MET A 289 -13.89 -0.81 -0.12
CA MET A 289 -14.05 0.63 -0.34
C MET A 289 -14.41 0.94 -1.79
N SER A 290 -13.77 0.29 -2.76
CA SER A 290 -14.05 0.51 -4.17
C SER A 290 -15.44 0.01 -4.62
N GLU A 291 -16.08 -0.86 -3.86
CA GLU A 291 -17.36 -1.49 -4.21
C GLU A 291 -18.56 -0.90 -3.48
N ILE A 292 -18.38 -0.45 -2.24
CA ILE A 292 -19.47 0.10 -1.42
C ILE A 292 -19.84 1.53 -1.88
N PHE A 293 -18.88 2.30 -2.38
CA PHE A 293 -19.14 3.70 -2.73
C PHE A 293 -19.85 3.84 -4.09
N PRO A 294 -20.98 4.57 -4.13
CA PRO A 294 -21.67 4.87 -5.38
C PRO A 294 -20.80 5.78 -6.24
N MET A 295 -20.90 5.59 -7.56
CA MET A 295 -20.05 6.24 -8.56
C MET A 295 -19.99 7.76 -8.41
N ASP A 296 -21.07 8.39 -7.96
CA ASP A 296 -21.19 9.84 -7.81
C ASP A 296 -20.26 10.43 -6.74
N ILE A 297 -20.02 9.70 -5.64
CA ILE A 297 -19.18 10.16 -4.54
C ILE A 297 -17.89 9.37 -4.39
N LYS A 298 -17.68 8.33 -5.22
CA LYS A 298 -16.58 7.37 -5.10
C LYS A 298 -15.20 8.03 -5.03
N VAL A 299 -14.97 9.05 -5.85
CA VAL A 299 -13.69 9.78 -5.86
C VAL A 299 -13.48 10.55 -4.55
N LEU A 300 -14.49 11.32 -4.12
CA LEU A 300 -14.41 12.13 -2.91
C LEU A 300 -14.33 11.27 -1.64
N ALA A 301 -15.19 10.27 -1.52
CA ALA A 301 -15.22 9.34 -0.40
C ALA A 301 -13.94 8.49 -0.34
N GLY A 302 -13.45 8.02 -1.49
CA GLY A 302 -12.19 7.30 -1.59
C GLY A 302 -10.99 8.13 -1.13
N SER A 303 -10.94 9.41 -1.52
CA SER A 303 -9.90 10.34 -1.04
C SER A 303 -9.95 10.55 0.48
N LEU A 304 -11.14 10.77 1.05
CA LEU A 304 -11.29 10.93 2.50
C LEU A 304 -10.84 9.68 3.26
N VAL A 305 -11.28 8.50 2.81
CA VAL A 305 -10.90 7.21 3.41
C VAL A 305 -9.39 6.96 3.32
N THR A 306 -8.77 7.34 2.20
CA THR A 306 -7.31 7.25 2.00
C THR A 306 -6.56 8.17 2.95
N ILE A 307 -7.00 9.43 3.11
CA ILE A 307 -6.41 10.37 4.07
C ILE A 307 -6.52 9.81 5.49
N THR A 308 -7.69 9.29 5.87
CA THR A 308 -7.87 8.67 7.19
C THR A 308 -6.93 7.49 7.39
N ASN A 309 -6.76 6.63 6.38
CA ASN A 309 -5.81 5.52 6.45
C ASN A 309 -4.38 6.01 6.75
N TRP A 310 -3.84 6.93 5.95
CA TRP A 310 -2.47 7.41 6.15
C TRP A 310 -2.31 8.18 7.46
N PHE A 311 -3.31 8.97 7.86
CA PHE A 311 -3.29 9.72 9.11
C PHE A 311 -3.32 8.80 10.33
N THR A 312 -4.21 7.79 10.35
CA THR A 312 -4.25 6.79 11.42
C THR A 312 -2.98 5.95 11.45
N GLY A 313 -2.41 5.59 10.29
CA GLY A 313 -1.13 4.90 10.21
C GLY A 313 0.02 5.72 10.80
N TRP A 314 0.06 7.03 10.53
CA TRP A 314 1.03 7.95 11.13
C TRP A 314 0.89 8.01 12.65
N ILE A 315 -0.33 8.19 13.18
CA ILE A 315 -0.60 8.18 14.63
C ILE A 315 -0.14 6.85 15.23
N ALA A 316 -0.55 5.71 14.65
CA ALA A 316 -0.22 4.39 15.16
C ALA A 316 1.31 4.20 15.24
N ASN A 317 2.04 4.56 14.18
CA ASN A 317 3.49 4.42 14.12
C ASN A 317 4.21 5.37 15.09
N TYR A 318 3.70 6.60 15.25
CA TYR A 318 4.21 7.56 16.22
C TYR A 318 4.02 7.07 17.65
N CYS A 319 2.81 6.66 18.02
CA CYS A 319 2.51 6.09 19.34
C CYS A 319 3.34 4.82 19.63
N PHE A 320 3.59 3.98 18.62
CA PHE A 320 4.41 2.78 18.77
C PHE A 320 5.83 3.08 19.25
N ASN A 321 6.41 4.20 18.80
CA ASN A 321 7.71 4.66 19.26
C ASN A 321 7.70 4.97 20.77
N PHE A 322 6.69 5.69 21.25
CA PHE A 322 6.57 6.02 22.69
C PHE A 322 6.32 4.80 23.56
N MET A 323 5.59 3.79 23.05
CA MET A 323 5.38 2.54 23.79
C MET A 323 6.70 1.82 24.10
N PHE A 324 7.68 1.84 23.17
CA PHE A 324 9.01 1.29 23.44
C PHE A 324 9.79 2.10 24.49
N VAL A 325 9.64 3.43 24.49
CA VAL A 325 10.30 4.29 25.49
C VAL A 325 9.69 4.07 26.87
N TRP A 326 8.39 3.82 26.95
CA TRP A 326 7.68 3.61 28.21
C TRP A 326 8.00 2.27 28.89
N SER A 327 8.30 1.21 28.13
CA SER A 327 8.69 -0.10 28.65
C SER A 327 10.08 -0.52 28.13
N PRO A 328 11.18 -0.01 28.72
CA PRO A 328 12.55 -0.30 28.28
C PRO A 328 13.08 -1.69 28.67
N THR A 329 12.20 -2.63 29.07
CA THR A 329 12.55 -3.94 29.64
C THR A 329 13.20 -4.93 28.67
#